data_AF-A0A536GP26-F1
#
_entry.id   AF-A0A536GP26-F1
#
_cell.length_a   1.000
_cell.length_b   1.000
_cell.length_c   1.000
_cell.angle_alpha   90.00
_cell.angle_beta   90.00
_cell.angle_gamma   90.00
#
_symmetry.space_group_name_H-M   'P 1'
#
loop_
_entity.id
_entity.type
_entity.pdbx_description
1 polymer ?
#
loop_
_entity_poly.entity_id
_entity_poly.type
_entity_poly.pdbx_seq_one_letter_code
_entity_poly.pdbx_strand_id
1 'polypeptide(L)'
;MVIPTTRATTAPAPPTQAPPQAPNTCGAPANPWGYNFCGGNVISNPPSDFCGYFSCIASFWTTTNGYVEQCVDGLFSHSGGRSGSCSKHGGNRRPLYAP
;
A
#
# COMPACT_ATOMS: atom_id res chain seq x y z
N MET A 1 -7.90 -60.56 32.89
CA MET A 1 -8.08 -60.06 31.51
C MET A 1 -7.61 -58.62 31.49
N VAL A 2 -6.41 -58.34 30.96
CA VAL A 2 -5.85 -56.98 30.91
C VAL A 2 -6.03 -56.44 29.49
N ILE A 3 -6.78 -55.35 29.35
CA ILE A 3 -7.01 -54.65 28.08
C ILE A 3 -5.85 -53.67 27.82
N PRO A 4 -5.12 -53.77 26.70
CA PRO A 4 -4.11 -52.78 26.36
C PRO A 4 -4.80 -51.50 25.87
N THR A 5 -4.59 -50.39 26.58
CA THR A 5 -5.05 -49.06 26.18
C THR A 5 -4.09 -48.51 25.12
N THR A 6 -4.56 -48.29 23.90
CA THR A 6 -3.77 -47.67 22.83
C THR A 6 -3.61 -46.17 23.10
N ARG A 7 -2.36 -45.68 23.21
CA ARG A 7 -2.07 -44.24 23.26
C ARG A 7 -2.22 -43.66 21.85
N ALA A 8 -3.12 -42.70 21.70
CA ALA A 8 -3.21 -41.89 20.49
C ALA A 8 -1.98 -40.98 20.37
N THR A 9 -1.22 -41.14 19.30
CA THR A 9 -0.14 -40.21 18.91
C THR A 9 -0.77 -38.95 18.34
N THR A 10 -0.60 -37.81 19.00
CA THR A 10 -0.96 -36.49 18.45
C THR A 10 0.01 -36.12 17.32
N ALA A 11 -0.53 -35.85 16.14
CA ALA A 11 0.24 -35.37 14.99
C ALA A 11 0.86 -33.98 15.27
N PRO A 12 2.05 -33.66 14.74
CA PRO A 12 2.64 -32.33 14.82
C PRO A 12 1.77 -31.29 14.12
N ALA A 13 1.58 -30.12 14.75
CA ALA A 13 0.89 -28.99 14.14
C ALA A 13 1.63 -28.51 12.88
N PRO A 14 0.92 -28.12 11.80
CA PRO A 14 1.55 -27.56 10.61
C PRO A 14 2.32 -26.28 10.97
N PRO A 15 3.46 -26.00 10.31
CA PRO A 15 4.24 -24.79 10.57
C PRO A 15 3.36 -23.57 10.29
N THR A 16 3.20 -22.72 11.30
CA THR A 16 2.61 -21.40 11.15
C THR A 16 3.47 -20.64 10.13
N GLN A 17 2.93 -20.38 8.94
CA GLN A 17 3.60 -19.53 7.96
C GLN A 17 3.90 -18.19 8.64
N ALA A 18 5.17 -17.78 8.65
CA ALA A 18 5.53 -16.45 9.09
C ALA A 18 4.67 -15.43 8.31
N PRO A 19 4.21 -14.33 8.94
CA PRO A 19 3.47 -13.31 8.24
C PRO A 19 4.25 -12.92 6.97
N PRO A 20 3.59 -12.78 5.81
CA PRO A 20 4.24 -12.29 4.59
C PRO A 20 5.05 -11.05 4.97
N GLN A 21 6.34 -11.05 4.65
CA GLN A 21 7.18 -9.89 4.90
C GLN A 21 6.50 -8.69 4.25
N ALA A 22 6.23 -7.65 5.03
CA ALA A 22 5.62 -6.45 4.50
C ALA A 22 6.44 -6.01 3.27
N PRO A 23 5.81 -5.81 2.10
CA PRO A 23 6.55 -5.42 0.91
C PRO A 23 7.35 -4.15 1.24
N ASN A 24 8.60 -4.09 0.77
CA ASN A 24 9.45 -2.93 1.00
C ASN A 24 8.84 -1.72 0.28
N THR A 25 8.01 -0.96 0.98
CA THR A 25 7.28 0.20 0.42
C THR A 25 8.19 1.39 0.17
N CYS A 26 9.50 1.28 0.43
CA CYS A 26 10.48 2.34 0.20
C CYS A 26 10.12 3.68 0.85
N GLY A 27 9.62 3.60 2.08
CA GLY A 27 9.16 4.76 2.84
C GLY A 27 7.74 5.20 2.51
N ALA A 28 7.01 4.48 1.65
CA ALA A 28 5.57 4.71 1.51
C ALA A 28 4.85 4.18 2.77
N PRO A 29 3.78 4.86 3.20
CA PRO A 29 2.92 4.37 4.28
C PRO A 29 2.49 2.91 4.08
N ALA A 30 2.28 2.21 5.19
CA ALA A 30 1.77 0.84 5.17
C ALA A 30 0.43 0.79 4.43
N ASN A 31 0.33 -0.06 3.43
CA ASN A 31 -0.83 -0.14 2.57
C ASN A 31 -1.03 -1.59 2.08
N PRO A 32 -2.29 -2.00 1.86
CA PRO A 32 -2.62 -3.38 1.49
C PRO A 32 -2.24 -3.75 0.05
N TRP A 33 -1.91 -2.76 -0.79
CA TRP A 33 -1.63 -2.96 -2.22
C TRP A 33 -0.14 -3.13 -2.54
N GLY A 34 0.74 -3.00 -1.54
CA GLY A 34 2.18 -3.05 -1.75
C GLY A 34 2.74 -1.84 -2.50
N TYR A 35 2.01 -0.72 -2.53
CA TYR A 35 2.46 0.52 -3.13
C TYR A 35 3.76 0.98 -2.50
N ASN A 36 4.64 1.44 -3.37
CA ASN A 36 6.00 1.76 -3.02
C ASN A 36 6.47 3.01 -3.76
N PHE A 37 7.72 3.29 -3.52
CA PHE A 37 8.34 4.56 -3.75
C PHE A 37 9.73 4.42 -4.40
N CYS A 38 10.20 3.19 -4.62
CA CYS A 38 11.45 2.88 -5.31
C CYS A 38 11.26 2.58 -6.80
N GLY A 39 10.07 2.17 -7.24
CA GLY A 39 9.81 1.89 -8.65
C GLY A 39 8.60 0.99 -8.87
N GLY A 40 8.28 0.78 -10.14
CA GLY A 40 7.10 0.05 -10.57
C GLY A 40 6.24 0.92 -11.49
N ASN A 41 4.93 0.64 -11.54
CA ASN A 41 4.01 1.31 -12.44
C ASN A 41 3.33 2.49 -11.75
N VAL A 42 3.16 3.61 -12.46
CA VAL A 42 2.40 4.74 -11.91
C VAL A 42 0.93 4.36 -11.74
N ILE A 43 0.33 4.83 -10.64
CA ILE A 43 -1.05 4.49 -10.30
C ILE A 43 -1.97 5.56 -10.88
N SER A 44 -2.60 5.29 -12.02
CA SER A 44 -3.59 6.20 -12.62
C SER A 44 -5.02 5.94 -12.16
N ASN A 45 -5.29 4.78 -11.56
CA ASN A 45 -6.62 4.42 -11.05
C ASN A 45 -6.50 3.87 -9.62
N PRO A 46 -6.43 4.74 -8.61
CA PRO A 46 -6.39 4.32 -7.23
C PRO A 46 -7.73 3.70 -6.78
N PRO A 47 -7.71 2.75 -5.84
CA PRO A 47 -8.91 2.18 -5.23
C PRO A 47 -9.65 3.23 -4.40
N SER A 48 -10.98 3.12 -4.28
CA SER A 48 -11.83 4.09 -3.54
C SER A 48 -11.37 4.34 -2.11
N ASP A 49 -10.82 3.32 -1.46
CA ASP A 49 -10.36 3.37 -0.08
C ASP A 49 -8.97 4.00 0.07
N PHE A 50 -8.34 4.42 -1.03
CA PHE A 50 -6.98 4.98 -1.03
C PHE A 50 -6.81 6.10 -0.01
N CYS A 51 -7.75 7.06 0.04
CA CYS A 51 -7.70 8.18 0.97
C CYS A 51 -8.02 7.81 2.43
N GLY A 52 -8.40 6.57 2.69
CA GLY A 52 -8.48 6.02 4.04
C GLY A 52 -7.13 5.53 4.57
N TYR A 53 -6.20 5.16 3.69
CA TYR A 53 -4.85 4.72 4.05
C TYR A 53 -3.80 5.83 3.87
N PHE A 54 -3.99 6.70 2.88
CA PHE A 54 -3.08 7.79 2.56
C PHE A 54 -3.79 9.14 2.73
N SER A 55 -3.07 10.15 3.22
CA SER A 55 -3.62 11.49 3.35
C SER A 55 -3.74 12.16 1.99
N CYS A 56 -4.95 12.22 1.44
CA CYS A 56 -5.21 12.85 0.15
C CYS A 56 -5.48 14.36 0.28
N ILE A 57 -5.15 15.11 -0.77
CA ILE A 57 -5.63 16.48 -0.93
C ILE A 57 -7.14 16.48 -1.23
N ALA A 58 -7.82 17.59 -0.92
CA ALA A 58 -9.27 17.72 -1.14
C ALA A 58 -9.68 17.50 -2.61
N SER A 59 -8.82 17.86 -3.57
CA SER A 59 -9.08 17.71 -5.00
C SER A 59 -8.68 16.36 -5.59
N PHE A 60 -8.30 15.37 -4.76
CA PHE A 60 -7.82 14.07 -5.24
C PHE A 60 -8.84 13.37 -6.15
N TRP A 61 -10.09 13.24 -5.68
CA TRP A 61 -11.16 12.57 -6.43
C TRP A 61 -11.76 13.43 -7.55
N THR A 62 -11.50 14.73 -7.58
CA THR A 62 -12.00 15.64 -8.64
C THR A 62 -10.98 15.84 -9.75
N THR A 63 -9.71 15.63 -9.47
CA THR A 63 -8.61 15.83 -10.43
C THR A 63 -7.92 14.50 -10.70
N THR A 64 -8.61 13.62 -11.43
CA THR A 64 -8.21 12.22 -11.68
C THR A 64 -7.44 11.98 -12.96
N ASN A 65 -7.02 13.07 -13.62
CA ASN A 65 -6.50 12.99 -14.98
C ASN A 65 -4.95 12.81 -15.04
N GLY A 66 -4.34 12.37 -13.94
CA GLY A 66 -2.91 12.08 -13.84
C GLY A 66 -2.69 10.76 -13.11
N TYR A 67 -1.51 10.61 -12.53
CA TYR A 67 -1.21 9.51 -11.61
C TYR A 67 -1.16 9.98 -10.16
N VAL A 68 -1.18 9.04 -9.22
CA VAL A 68 -1.01 9.31 -7.81
C VAL A 68 0.43 9.69 -7.51
N GLU A 69 0.63 10.89 -7.00
CA GLU A 69 1.92 11.35 -6.49
C GLU A 69 1.80 11.87 -5.07
N GLN A 70 2.93 11.87 -4.37
CA GLN A 70 3.08 12.57 -3.11
C GLN A 70 3.57 14.00 -3.37
N CYS A 71 2.91 14.96 -2.73
CA CYS A 71 3.31 16.36 -2.64
C CYS A 71 4.41 16.56 -1.57
N VAL A 72 5.06 17.72 -1.56
CA VAL A 72 6.15 18.01 -0.61
C VAL A 72 5.69 17.95 0.85
N ASP A 73 4.47 18.40 1.13
CA ASP A 73 3.84 18.31 2.45
C ASP A 73 3.44 16.88 2.90
N GLY A 74 3.62 15.88 2.03
CA GLY A 74 3.33 14.48 2.30
C GLY A 74 1.93 14.04 1.91
N LEU A 75 1.04 14.96 1.49
CA LEU A 75 -0.28 14.60 0.98
C LEU A 75 -0.20 14.03 -0.43
N PHE A 76 -1.23 13.29 -0.83
CA PHE A 76 -1.32 12.65 -2.14
C PHE A 76 -2.26 13.40 -3.08
N SER A 77 -1.81 13.56 -4.32
CA SER A 77 -2.56 14.15 -5.44
C SER A 77 -2.75 13.12 -6.55
N HIS A 78 -3.92 13.12 -7.21
CA HIS A 78 -4.20 12.28 -8.38
C HIS A 78 -3.99 13.04 -9.71
N SER A 79 -3.34 14.19 -9.65
CA SER A 79 -2.98 14.99 -10.82
C SER A 79 -1.49 14.95 -11.15
N GLY A 80 -0.78 13.92 -10.66
CA GLY A 80 0.64 13.69 -10.92
C GLY A 80 0.99 13.71 -12.40
N GLY A 81 2.12 14.33 -12.72
CA GLY A 81 2.58 14.54 -14.09
C GLY A 81 1.95 15.73 -14.80
N ARG A 82 1.07 16.50 -14.14
CA ARG A 82 0.48 17.73 -14.70
C ARG A 82 1.12 19.00 -14.15
N SER A 83 1.22 20.00 -15.01
CA SER A 83 1.61 21.36 -14.62
C SER A 83 0.67 21.90 -13.54
N GLY A 84 1.25 22.35 -12.42
CA GLY A 84 0.51 22.89 -11.28
C GLY A 84 -0.03 21.84 -10.30
N SER A 85 0.27 20.55 -10.49
CA SER A 85 -0.01 19.56 -9.44
C SER A 85 0.74 19.91 -8.15
N CYS A 86 0.10 19.62 -7.02
CA CYS A 86 0.63 19.96 -5.70
C CYS A 86 1.05 21.44 -5.51
N SER A 87 0.63 22.37 -6.38
CA SER A 87 1.05 23.79 -6.32
C SER A 87 0.70 24.49 -5.01
N LYS A 88 -0.42 24.09 -4.39
CA LYS A 88 -0.84 24.54 -3.04
C LYS A 88 -0.19 23.78 -1.89
N HIS A 89 0.60 22.76 -2.20
CA HIS A 89 1.15 21.74 -1.29
C HIS A 89 2.69 21.64 -1.41
N GLY A 90 3.34 22.73 -1.85
CA GLY A 90 4.80 22.82 -2.00
C GLY A 90 5.37 22.19 -3.27
N GLY A 91 4.52 21.69 -4.16
CA GLY A 91 4.90 21.07 -5.43
C GLY A 91 4.98 19.55 -5.37
N ASN A 92 5.22 18.97 -6.54
CA ASN A 92 5.40 17.55 -6.76
C ASN A 92 6.66 17.07 -6.02
N ARG A 93 6.55 16.05 -5.16
CA ARG A 93 7.72 15.45 -4.50
C ARG A 93 8.20 14.21 -5.23
N ARG A 94 7.29 13.24 -5.44
CA ARG A 94 7.64 11.90 -5.94
C ARG A 94 6.39 11.08 -6.27
N PRO A 95 6.38 10.25 -7.34
CA PRO A 95 5.27 9.37 -7.65
C PRO A 95 5.12 8.24 -6.62
N LEU A 96 3.89 7.73 -6.49
CA LEU A 96 3.60 6.45 -5.86
C LEU A 96 3.48 5.37 -6.95
N TYR A 97 4.18 4.26 -6.74
CA TYR A 97 4.25 3.17 -7.69
C TYR A 97 3.50 1.94 -7.16
N ALA A 98 2.76 1.28 -8.05
CA ALA A 98 2.32 -0.08 -7.84
C ALA A 98 3.48 -1.05 -8.12
N PRO A 99 3.65 -2.10 -7.31
CA PRO A 99 4.67 -3.14 -7.53
C PRO A 99 4.49 -3.89 -8.85
#